data_AF-A0A519EU04-F1
#
_entry.id   AF-A0A519EU04-F1
#
_cell.length_a   1.000
_cell.length_b   1.000
_cell.length_c   1.000
_cell.angle_alpha   90.00
_cell.angle_beta   90.00
_cell.angle_gamma   90.00
#
_symmetry.space_group_name_H-M   'P 1'
#
loop_
_entity.id
_entity.type
_entity.pdbx_description
1 polymer ?
#
loop_
_entity_poly.entity_id
_entity_poly.type
_entity_poly.pdbx_seq_one_letter_code
_entity_poly.pdbx_strand_id
1 'polypeptide(L)'
;VVVGRVESITFDDKNFQASVTLALQSRYSFPKDSSLKILTSGLLGEQYIGIEAGAEEKTLQAGDTITATQSAVVLENLISQFLYSKAADSGSNSGNTTKK
;
A
#
# COMPACT_ATOMS: atom_id res chain seq x y z
N VAL A 1 7.03 14.96 -0.82
CA VAL A 1 8.27 15.38 -1.53
C VAL A 1 8.88 14.15 -2.18
N VAL A 2 9.46 14.28 -3.37
CA VAL A 2 10.16 13.16 -4.03
C VAL A 2 11.56 13.02 -3.43
N VAL A 3 11.87 11.83 -2.92
CA VAL A 3 13.13 11.53 -2.22
C VAL A 3 14.00 10.52 -2.95
N GLY A 4 13.50 9.93 -4.05
CA GLY A 4 14.16 8.87 -4.79
C GLY A 4 13.36 8.39 -5.99
N ARG A 5 13.79 7.28 -6.59
CA ARG A 5 13.15 6.60 -7.73
C ARG A 5 13.23 5.08 -7.57
N VAL A 6 12.35 4.37 -8.26
CA VAL A 6 12.50 2.92 -8.46
C VAL A 6 13.61 2.71 -9.49
N GLU A 7 14.61 1.91 -9.14
CA GLU A 7 15.71 1.56 -10.03
C GLU A 7 15.39 0.29 -10.83
N SER A 8 14.86 -0.73 -10.16
CA SER A 8 14.46 -1.97 -10.83
C SER A 8 13.34 -2.69 -10.08
N ILE A 9 12.60 -3.52 -10.82
CA ILE A 9 11.61 -4.45 -10.30
C ILE A 9 11.94 -5.81 -10.90
N THR A 10 12.15 -6.80 -10.05
CA THR A 10 12.48 -8.18 -10.44
C THR A 10 11.54 -9.15 -9.74
N PHE A 11 11.49 -10.38 -10.24
CA PHE A 11 10.75 -11.46 -9.60
C PHE A 11 11.74 -12.42 -8.93
N ASP A 12 11.53 -12.73 -7.66
CA ASP A 12 12.31 -13.72 -6.93
C ASP A 12 11.63 -15.08 -7.03
N ASP A 13 12.17 -15.95 -7.89
CA ASP A 13 11.65 -17.31 -8.13
C ASP A 13 11.72 -18.23 -6.90
N LYS A 14 12.46 -17.87 -5.85
CA LYS A 14 12.54 -18.67 -4.62
C LYS A 14 11.40 -18.36 -3.67
N ASN A 15 11.08 -17.09 -3.55
CA ASN A 15 10.06 -16.59 -2.62
C ASN A 15 8.71 -16.30 -3.32
N PHE A 16 8.68 -16.37 -4.65
CA PHE A 16 7.54 -16.03 -5.51
C PHE A 16 7.00 -14.62 -5.24
N GLN A 17 7.90 -13.66 -5.04
CA GLN A 17 7.58 -12.28 -4.72
C GLN A 17 8.29 -11.31 -5.67
N ALA A 18 7.66 -10.16 -5.91
CA ALA A 18 8.34 -9.06 -6.58
C ALA A 18 9.35 -8.41 -5.60
N SER A 19 10.57 -8.20 -6.07
CA SER A 19 11.61 -7.45 -5.38
C SER A 19 11.80 -6.10 -6.07
N VAL A 20 11.83 -5.02 -5.29
CA VAL A 20 11.94 -3.66 -5.80
C VAL A 20 13.21 -3.02 -5.24
N THR A 21 14.09 -2.57 -6.12
CA THR A 21 15.28 -1.80 -5.74
C THR A 21 15.00 -0.31 -5.87
N LEU A 22 15.26 0.44 -4.79
CA LEU A 22 15.04 1.88 -4.71
C LEU A 22 16.37 2.64 -4.70
N ALA A 23 16.47 3.66 -5.55
CA ALA A 23 17.54 4.64 -5.52
C ALA A 23 17.07 5.88 -4.76
N LEU A 24 17.47 6.00 -3.49
CA LEU A 24 17.15 7.13 -2.62
C LEU A 24 18.26 8.19 -2.66
N GLN A 25 17.88 9.46 -2.56
CA GLN A 25 18.85 10.55 -2.52
C GLN A 25 19.51 10.63 -1.13
N SER A 26 20.85 10.72 -1.10
CA SER A 26 21.66 10.68 0.13
C SER A 26 21.38 11.79 1.14
N ARG A 27 20.76 12.90 0.71
CA ARG A 27 20.35 14.00 1.59
C ARG A 27 19.18 13.65 2.52
N TYR A 28 18.51 12.53 2.30
CA TYR A 28 17.42 12.04 3.13
C TYR A 28 17.86 10.79 3.87
N SER A 29 17.62 10.75 5.17
CA SER A 29 17.87 9.58 6.02
C SER A 29 16.56 9.12 6.62
N PHE A 30 16.36 7.81 6.67
CA PHE A 30 15.15 7.18 7.15
C PHE A 30 15.50 6.22 8.29
N PRO A 31 14.69 6.18 9.37
CA PRO A 31 14.81 5.16 10.42
C PRO A 31 14.79 3.73 9.88
N LYS A 32 15.47 2.81 10.55
CA LYS A 32 15.61 1.41 10.11
C LYS A 32 14.29 0.63 10.15
N ASP A 33 13.35 1.08 10.97
CA ASP A 33 11.98 0.57 11.09
C ASP A 33 10.98 1.29 10.17
N SER A 34 11.45 2.07 9.19
CA SER A 34 10.56 2.71 8.21
C SER A 34 9.77 1.67 7.41
N SER A 35 8.55 2.04 7.00
CA SER A 35 7.69 1.20 6.18
C SER A 35 7.43 1.79 4.80
N LEU A 36 7.15 0.93 3.83
CA LEU A 36 6.84 1.31 2.45
C LEU A 36 5.39 0.98 2.10
N LYS A 37 4.72 1.88 1.40
CA LYS A 37 3.33 1.69 0.95
C LYS A 37 3.21 2.04 -0.52
N ILE A 38 2.58 1.20 -1.33
CA ILE A 38 2.25 1.56 -2.71
C ILE A 38 0.96 2.37 -2.69
N LEU A 39 1.01 3.57 -3.25
CA LEU A 39 -0.06 4.57 -3.24
C LEU A 39 -0.36 5.01 -4.67
N THR A 40 -1.57 5.50 -4.89
CA THR A 40 -2.00 6.06 -6.18
C THR A 40 -2.21 7.56 -6.02
N SER A 41 -1.71 8.35 -6.98
CA SER A 41 -1.97 9.79 -7.02
C SER A 41 -3.44 10.05 -7.35
N GLY A 42 -4.24 10.38 -6.33
CA GLY A 42 -5.69 10.51 -6.49
C GLY A 42 -6.35 9.16 -6.83
N LEU A 43 -7.43 9.19 -7.63
CA LEU A 43 -8.17 7.98 -7.97
C LEU A 43 -7.54 7.19 -9.15
N LEU A 44 -6.94 7.89 -10.12
CA LEU A 44 -6.53 7.34 -11.41
C LEU A 44 -5.13 7.79 -11.87
N GLY A 45 -4.36 8.43 -10.98
CA GLY A 45 -3.02 8.88 -11.32
C GLY A 45 -1.99 7.76 -11.32
N GLU A 46 -0.73 8.16 -11.43
CA GLU A 46 0.40 7.24 -11.34
C GLU A 46 0.54 6.61 -9.94
N GLN A 47 1.10 5.40 -9.91
CA GLN A 47 1.47 4.74 -8.66
C GLN A 47 2.84 5.22 -8.20
N TYR A 48 2.99 5.38 -6.88
CA TYR A 48 4.25 5.74 -6.25
C TYR A 48 4.40 5.00 -4.91
N ILE A 49 5.63 4.97 -4.41
CA ILE A 49 5.93 4.39 -3.10
C ILE A 49 6.02 5.52 -2.07
N GLY A 50 5.16 5.47 -1.07
CA GLY A 50 5.26 6.28 0.15
C GLY A 50 6.21 5.62 1.14
N ILE A 51 7.04 6.43 1.80
CA ILE A 51 7.90 6.01 2.91
C ILE A 51 7.34 6.64 4.18
N GLU A 52 7.04 5.82 5.18
CA GLU A 52 6.63 6.27 6.50
C GLU A 52 7.78 5.99 7.46
N ALA A 53 8.33 7.07 8.04
CA ALA A 53 9.41 6.96 9.00
C ALA A 53 8.91 6.31 10.29
N GLY A 54 9.67 5.35 10.80
CA GLY A 54 9.46 4.81 12.13
C GLY A 54 10.09 5.68 13.21
N ALA A 55 10.38 5.07 14.36
CA ALA A 55 10.89 5.76 15.54
C ALA A 55 12.30 5.30 15.95
N GLU A 56 12.93 4.40 15.19
CA GLU A 56 14.30 3.98 15.51
C GLU A 56 15.33 5.08 15.28
N GLU A 57 16.30 5.17 16.20
CA GLU A 57 17.47 6.06 16.06
C GLU A 57 18.42 5.59 14.96
N LYS A 58 18.44 4.28 14.67
CA LYS A 58 19.28 3.72 13.62
C LYS A 58 18.66 4.03 12.27
N THR A 59 19.50 4.36 11.30
CA THR A 59 19.06 4.69 9.94
C THR A 59 19.33 3.55 8.96
N LEU A 60 18.53 3.51 7.88
CA LEU A 60 18.75 2.64 6.74
C LEU A 60 20.05 2.97 6.03
N GLN A 61 20.77 1.92 5.64
CA GLN A 61 21.99 1.99 4.85
C GLN A 61 21.80 1.44 3.45
N ALA A 62 22.73 1.75 2.54
CA ALA A 62 22.71 1.19 1.20
C ALA A 62 22.79 -0.35 1.26
N GLY A 63 21.88 -1.02 0.57
CA GLY A 63 21.75 -2.48 0.57
C GLY A 63 20.90 -3.04 1.71
N ASP A 64 20.38 -2.22 2.63
CA ASP A 64 19.39 -2.67 3.59
C ASP A 64 18.06 -3.03 2.88
N THR A 65 17.39 -4.05 3.40
CA THR A 65 16.07 -4.49 2.93
C THR A 65 14.99 -4.05 3.92
N ILE A 66 13.94 -3.40 3.42
CA ILE A 66 12.74 -3.09 4.20
C ILE A 66 11.71 -4.20 4.00
N THR A 67 11.28 -4.82 5.11
CA THR A 67 10.26 -5.89 5.08
C THR A 67 8.86 -5.39 5.43
N ALA A 68 8.76 -4.27 6.15
CA ALA A 68 7.49 -3.61 6.47
C ALA A 68 6.93 -2.92 5.20
N THR A 69 6.17 -3.68 4.41
CA THR A 69 5.60 -3.21 3.15
C THR A 69 4.09 -3.39 3.11
N GLN A 70 3.40 -2.49 2.40
CA GLN A 70 1.96 -2.56 2.18
C GLN A 70 1.65 -2.44 0.69
N SER A 71 0.92 -3.43 0.18
CA SER A 71 0.45 -3.46 -1.20
C SER A 71 -0.54 -2.33 -1.50
N ALA A 72 -0.59 -1.93 -2.76
CA ALA A 72 -1.65 -1.06 -3.24
C ALA A 72 -3.01 -1.74 -3.07
N VAL A 73 -4.02 -0.93 -2.81
CA VAL A 73 -5.39 -1.43 -2.83
C VAL A 73 -5.85 -1.54 -4.27
N VAL A 74 -6.38 -2.70 -4.63
CA VAL A 74 -7.00 -2.94 -5.95
C VAL A 74 -8.36 -2.26 -5.97
N LEU A 75 -8.54 -1.26 -6.83
CA LEU A 75 -9.74 -0.42 -6.87
C LEU A 75 -11.01 -1.26 -7.13
N GLU A 76 -10.91 -2.27 -7.98
CA GLU A 76 -11.96 -3.21 -8.32
C GLU A 76 -12.48 -3.95 -7.09
N ASN A 77 -11.58 -4.30 -6.16
CA ASN A 77 -11.97 -4.94 -4.91
C ASN A 77 -12.75 -3.98 -4.00
N LEU A 78 -12.40 -2.69 -4.00
CA LEU A 78 -13.12 -1.67 -3.23
C LEU A 78 -14.52 -1.41 -3.79
N ILE A 79 -14.63 -1.27 -5.11
CA ILE A 79 -15.92 -1.07 -5.78
C ILE A 79 -16.82 -2.27 -5.54
N SER A 80 -16.29 -3.49 -5.69
CA SER A 80 -17.06 -4.72 -5.44
C SER A 80 -17.57 -4.77 -4.00
N GLN A 81 -16.70 -4.52 -3.01
CA GLN A 81 -17.09 -4.47 -1.60
C GLN A 81 -18.17 -3.41 -1.33
N PHE A 82 -18.08 -2.25 -1.97
CA PHE A 82 -19.08 -1.20 -1.84
C PHE A 82 -20.44 -1.59 -2.45
N LEU A 83 -20.47 -2.22 -3.63
CA LEU A 83 -21.71 -2.68 -4.24
C LEU A 83 -22.38 -3.78 -3.41
N TYR A 84 -21.59 -4.72 -2.88
CA TYR A 84 -22.11 -5.77 -1.99
C TYR A 84 -22.68 -5.20 -0.69
N SER A 85 -22.02 -4.22 -0.06
CA SER A 85 -22.54 -3.61 1.18
C SER A 85 -23.85 -2.87 0.93
N LYS A 86 -24.00 -2.17 -0.19
CA LYS A 86 -25.27 -1.53 -0.58
C LYS A 86 -26.39 -2.53 -0.85
N ALA A 87 -26.08 -3.65 -1.49
CA ALA A 87 -27.06 -4.71 -1.70
C ALA A 87 -27.52 -5.33 -0.37
N ALA A 88 -26.59 -5.59 0.56
CA ALA A 88 -26.90 -6.12 1.89
C ALA A 88 -27.80 -5.18 2.71
N ASP A 89 -27.50 -3.87 2.71
CA ASP A 89 -28.32 -2.86 3.40
C ASP A 89 -29.76 -2.82 2.86
N SER A 90 -29.94 -3.00 1.55
CA SER A 90 -31.28 -3.01 0.92
C SER A 90 -32.12 -4.26 1.25
N GLY A 91 -31.49 -5.39 1.56
CA GLY A 91 -32.18 -6.62 1.98
C GLY A 91 -32.63 -6.61 3.44
N SER A 92 -32.00 -5.78 4.30
CA SER A 92 -32.34 -5.67 5.73
C SER A 92 -33.62 -4.89 6.01
N ASN A 93 -34.11 -4.07 5.07
CA ASN A 93 -35.20 -3.11 5.33
C ASN A 93 -36.60 -3.61 4.92
N SER A 94 -36.72 -4.84 4.40
CA SER A 94 -38.00 -5.44 3.98
C SER A 94 -38.64 -6.40 5.00
N GLY A 95 -38.12 -6.49 6.23
CA GLY A 95 -38.52 -7.54 7.19
C GLY A 95 -39.41 -7.13 8.37
N ASN A 96 -39.86 -5.87 8.53
CA ASN A 96 -40.52 -5.45 9.77
C ASN A 96 -41.82 -4.63 9.59
N THR A 97 -42.69 -5.03 8.66
CA THR A 97 -44.08 -4.56 8.66
C THR A 97 -45.05 -5.74 8.64
N THR A 98 -45.94 -5.75 9.64
CA THR A 98 -47.18 -6.55 9.77
C THR A 98 -47.11 -7.77 10.69
N LYS A 99 -47.43 -7.53 11.97
CA LYS A 99 -48.47 -8.26 12.72
C LYS A 99 -49.02 -7.34 13.81
N LYS A 100 -50.17 -6.74 13.54
CA LYS A 100 -51.11 -6.20 14.53
C LYS A 100 -52.25 -7.19 14.67
#